data_AF-A0A162J1G0-F1
#
_entry.id   AF-A0A162J1G0-F1
#
_cell.length_a   1.000
_cell.length_b   1.000
_cell.length_c   1.000
_cell.angle_alpha   90.00
_cell.angle_beta   90.00
_cell.angle_gamma   90.00
#
_symmetry.space_group_name_H-M   'P 1'
#
loop_
_entity.id
_entity.type
_entity.pdbx_description
1 polymer ?
#
loop_
_entity_poly.entity_id
_entity_poly.type
_entity_poly.pdbx_seq_one_letter_code
_entity_poly.pdbx_strand_id
1 'polypeptide(L)'
;MTTEVQKNLLERNAAYAANFTQGDLPLVPGKNYLIVTCMDARIHAPAAFGVNLGDAHIIRNAGGSGREALRSILISEQLLTTKEIVLIKHTGCGMLTFTNDSAHALVAERLGPTAAAEIATMDFLPFADLDQAVRDDVTFLKKQSAIPEDVVISGWVYDVETGRVRGVV
;
A
#
# COMPACT_ATOMS: atom_id res chain seq x y z
N MET A 1 24.85 -19.23 0.08
CA MET A 1 25.16 -18.76 -1.29
C MET A 1 24.19 -17.63 -1.63
N THR A 2 24.67 -16.53 -2.21
CA THR A 2 23.84 -15.38 -2.59
C THR A 2 23.03 -15.68 -3.85
N THR A 3 21.71 -15.41 -3.83
CA THR A 3 20.81 -15.64 -4.97
C THR A 3 21.04 -14.61 -6.07
N GLU A 4 20.58 -14.86 -7.30
CA GLU A 4 20.68 -13.88 -8.39
C GLU A 4 19.91 -12.59 -8.10
N VAL A 5 18.75 -12.69 -7.44
CA VAL A 5 17.97 -11.52 -7.01
C VAL A 5 18.78 -10.65 -6.05
N GLN A 6 19.49 -11.26 -5.09
CA GLN A 6 20.35 -10.54 -4.16
C GLN A 6 21.55 -9.88 -4.86
N LYS A 7 22.13 -10.53 -5.87
CA LYS A 7 23.19 -9.93 -6.69
C LYS A 7 22.68 -8.72 -7.48
N ASN A 8 21.55 -8.86 -8.16
CA ASN A 8 20.94 -7.76 -8.89
C ASN A 8 20.60 -6.58 -7.97
N LEU A 9 20.11 -6.82 -6.74
CA LEU A 9 19.88 -5.75 -5.77
C LEU A 9 21.16 -4.94 -5.50
N LEU A 10 22.27 -5.61 -5.19
CA LEU A 10 23.54 -4.94 -4.88
C LEU A 10 24.08 -4.17 -6.09
N GLU A 11 24.04 -4.77 -7.28
CA GLU A 11 24.53 -4.17 -8.52
C GLU A 11 23.70 -2.94 -8.92
N ARG A 12 22.37 -3.05 -8.91
CA ARG A 12 21.48 -1.93 -9.28
C ARG A 12 21.53 -0.80 -8.26
N ASN A 13 21.63 -1.13 -6.96
CA ASN A 13 21.79 -0.11 -5.93
C ASN A 13 23.13 0.62 -6.03
N ALA A 14 24.23 -0.08 -6.35
CA ALA A 14 25.53 0.57 -6.56
C ALA A 14 25.46 1.62 -7.70
N ALA A 15 24.75 1.31 -8.79
CA ALA A 15 24.53 2.26 -9.88
C ALA A 15 23.64 3.45 -9.48
N TYR A 16 22.61 3.21 -8.66
CA TYR A 16 21.77 4.28 -8.09
C TYR A 16 22.60 5.20 -7.17
N ALA A 17 23.36 4.62 -6.25
CA ALA A 17 24.16 5.35 -5.28
C ALA A 17 25.25 6.23 -5.92
N ALA A 18 25.81 5.81 -7.05
CA ALA A 18 26.84 6.58 -7.77
C ALA A 18 26.36 7.96 -8.26
N ASN A 19 25.04 8.16 -8.41
CA ASN A 19 24.44 9.42 -8.86
C ASN A 19 23.56 10.07 -7.79
N PHE A 20 23.50 9.50 -6.59
CA PHE A 20 22.62 9.96 -5.53
C PHE A 20 23.18 11.23 -4.86
N THR A 21 22.37 12.29 -4.82
CA THR A 21 22.78 13.62 -4.31
C THR A 21 21.82 14.20 -3.28
N GLN A 22 20.80 13.44 -2.85
CA GLN A 22 19.69 13.92 -2.02
C GLN A 22 19.75 13.38 -0.58
N GLY A 23 20.97 13.23 -0.04
CA GLY A 23 21.19 12.62 1.28
C GLY A 23 20.85 13.51 2.47
N ASP A 24 20.57 14.78 2.23
CA ASP A 24 20.22 15.81 3.21
C ASP A 24 18.71 16.04 3.34
N LEU A 25 17.88 15.32 2.58
CA LEU A 25 16.43 15.39 2.70
C LEU A 25 15.99 15.05 4.14
N PRO A 26 15.05 15.82 4.72
CA PRO A 26 14.56 15.58 6.07
C PRO A 26 13.73 14.29 6.14
N LEU A 27 13.58 13.76 7.37
CA LEU A 27 12.72 12.61 7.64
C LEU A 27 11.23 12.89 7.38
N VAL A 28 10.79 14.13 7.66
CA VAL A 28 9.39 14.54 7.52
C VAL A 28 9.08 14.77 6.02
N PRO A 29 7.98 14.20 5.47
CA PRO A 29 7.63 14.39 4.08
C PRO A 29 7.39 15.86 3.71
N GLY A 30 8.09 16.37 2.71
CA GLY A 30 8.08 17.79 2.34
C GLY A 30 6.75 18.32 1.81
N LYS A 31 5.85 17.42 1.38
CA LYS A 31 4.50 17.77 0.90
C LYS A 31 3.39 17.41 1.89
N ASN A 32 3.73 16.89 3.07
CA ASN A 32 2.78 16.57 4.15
C ASN A 32 1.61 15.65 3.72
N TYR A 33 1.82 14.70 2.82
CA TYR A 33 0.81 13.69 2.48
C TYR A 33 1.39 12.28 2.49
N LEU A 34 0.50 11.29 2.52
CA LEU A 34 0.83 9.89 2.38
C LEU A 34 -0.05 9.23 1.32
N ILE A 35 0.49 8.20 0.68
CA ILE A 35 -0.23 7.32 -0.24
C ILE A 35 -0.39 5.94 0.41
N VAL A 36 -1.60 5.38 0.36
CA VAL A 36 -1.86 3.96 0.63
C VAL A 36 -2.21 3.28 -0.68
N THR A 37 -1.43 2.30 -1.11
CA THR A 37 -1.70 1.57 -2.36
C THR A 37 -1.33 0.10 -2.29
N CYS A 38 -1.67 -0.66 -3.34
CA CYS A 38 -1.38 -2.09 -3.41
C CYS A 38 0.12 -2.37 -3.61
N MET A 39 0.58 -3.53 -3.14
CA MET A 39 1.92 -4.08 -3.41
C MET A 39 2.11 -4.58 -4.85
N ASP A 40 1.11 -4.42 -5.73
CA ASP A 40 1.15 -4.91 -7.10
C ASP A 40 2.42 -4.48 -7.86
N ALA A 41 3.08 -5.46 -8.47
CA ALA A 41 4.36 -5.27 -9.14
C ALA A 41 4.27 -4.37 -10.39
N ARG A 42 3.06 -4.14 -10.92
CA ARG A 42 2.81 -3.26 -12.07
C ARG A 42 2.70 -1.78 -11.67
N ILE A 43 2.70 -1.47 -10.37
CA ILE A 43 2.63 -0.10 -9.84
C ILE A 43 4.02 0.34 -9.39
N HIS A 44 4.66 1.19 -10.20
CA HIS A 44 5.81 1.98 -9.79
C HIS A 44 5.34 3.29 -9.14
N ALA A 45 4.91 3.21 -7.87
CA ALA A 45 4.12 4.26 -7.22
C ALA A 45 4.73 5.68 -7.29
N PRO A 46 6.03 5.91 -7.03
CA PRO A 46 6.60 7.25 -7.19
C PRO A 46 6.43 7.83 -8.59
N ALA A 47 6.72 7.04 -9.63
CA ALA A 47 6.58 7.48 -11.01
C ALA A 47 5.11 7.63 -11.43
N ALA A 48 4.24 6.69 -11.03
CA ALA A 48 2.83 6.68 -11.42
C ALA A 48 2.05 7.86 -10.81
N PHE A 49 2.43 8.30 -9.61
CA PHE A 49 1.70 9.32 -8.85
C PHE A 49 2.46 10.65 -8.71
N GLY A 50 3.58 10.81 -9.43
CA GLY A 50 4.34 12.07 -9.46
C GLY A 50 5.00 12.44 -8.12
N VAL A 51 5.46 11.43 -7.37
CA VAL A 51 6.10 11.61 -6.07
C VAL A 51 7.62 11.64 -6.24
N ASN A 52 8.26 12.75 -5.89
CA ASN A 52 9.72 12.83 -5.83
C ASN A 52 10.22 12.29 -4.50
N LEU A 53 11.53 12.02 -4.43
CA LEU A 53 12.16 11.60 -3.19
C LEU A 53 11.94 12.65 -2.09
N GLY A 54 11.44 12.21 -0.93
CA GLY A 54 11.14 13.07 0.22
C GLY A 54 9.77 13.77 0.19
N ASP A 55 8.98 13.66 -0.90
CA ASP A 55 7.69 14.36 -0.99
C ASP A 55 6.63 13.78 -0.04
N ALA A 56 6.47 12.45 -0.03
CA ALA A 56 5.38 11.77 0.64
C ALA A 56 5.78 10.41 1.21
N HIS A 57 5.05 9.94 2.22
CA HIS A 57 5.12 8.53 2.61
C HIS A 57 4.32 7.67 1.62
N ILE A 58 4.82 6.47 1.34
CA ILE A 58 4.13 5.48 0.49
C ILE A 58 4.00 4.18 1.26
N ILE A 59 2.79 3.87 1.71
CA ILE A 59 2.44 2.64 2.41
C ILE A 59 1.87 1.65 1.38
N ARG A 60 2.45 0.44 1.32
CA ARG A 60 2.02 -0.60 0.38
C ARG A 60 1.72 -1.90 1.09
N ASN A 61 0.58 -2.51 0.78
CA ASN A 61 0.17 -3.82 1.28
C ASN A 61 -0.75 -4.54 0.27
N ALA A 62 -1.24 -5.73 0.59
CA ALA A 62 -2.12 -6.48 -0.29
C ALA A 62 -3.46 -5.73 -0.47
N GLY A 63 -3.77 -5.34 -1.72
CA GLY A 63 -5.00 -4.61 -2.04
C GLY A 63 -5.04 -3.14 -1.67
N GLY A 64 -3.98 -2.58 -1.09
CA GLY A 64 -3.97 -1.18 -0.62
C GLY A 64 -5.04 -0.96 0.46
N SER A 65 -5.06 -1.84 1.45
CA SER A 65 -6.01 -1.83 2.56
C SER A 65 -5.70 -0.70 3.54
N GLY A 66 -6.66 0.23 3.69
CA GLY A 66 -6.62 1.28 4.71
C GLY A 66 -6.63 0.71 6.13
N ARG A 67 -7.30 -0.43 6.34
CA ARG A 67 -7.39 -1.12 7.64
C ARG A 67 -6.03 -1.61 8.12
N GLU A 68 -5.31 -2.32 7.26
CA GLU A 68 -3.96 -2.81 7.58
C GLU A 68 -2.93 -1.68 7.65
N ALA A 69 -3.11 -0.63 6.84
CA ALA A 69 -2.23 0.53 6.84
C ALA A 69 -2.37 1.43 8.08
N LEU A 70 -3.44 1.28 8.89
CA LEU A 70 -3.79 2.21 9.97
C LEU A 70 -2.63 2.52 10.92
N ARG A 71 -1.88 1.52 11.38
CA ARG A 71 -0.73 1.73 12.26
C ARG A 71 0.32 2.67 11.63
N SER A 72 0.59 2.49 10.34
CA SER A 72 1.56 3.32 9.60
C SER A 72 1.01 4.72 9.32
N ILE A 73 -0.29 4.85 9.04
CA ILE A 73 -0.99 6.13 8.87
C ILE A 73 -0.86 6.97 10.14
N LEU A 74 -1.17 6.40 11.31
CA LEU A 74 -1.10 7.12 12.59
C LEU A 74 0.31 7.62 12.91
N ILE A 75 1.36 6.84 12.58
CA ILE A 75 2.74 7.30 12.72
C ILE A 75 3.02 8.47 11.77
N SER A 76 2.62 8.34 10.50
CA SER A 76 2.81 9.38 9.49
C SER A 76 2.16 10.71 9.90
N GLU A 77 0.94 10.66 10.41
CA GLU A 77 0.19 11.86 10.79
C GLU A 77 0.66 12.44 12.12
N GLN A 78 0.72 11.62 13.17
CA GLN A 78 0.92 12.10 14.54
C GLN A 78 2.39 12.38 14.85
N LEU A 79 3.31 11.64 14.24
CA LEU A 79 4.74 11.76 14.52
C LEU A 79 5.49 12.47 13.39
N LEU A 80 4.99 12.39 12.16
CA LEU A 80 5.65 12.91 10.95
C LEU A 80 4.77 13.90 10.18
N THR A 81 3.73 14.41 10.84
CA THR A 81 2.95 15.61 10.48
C THR A 81 2.28 15.63 9.09
N THR A 82 2.01 14.46 8.49
CA THR A 82 1.19 14.42 7.27
C THR A 82 -0.26 14.80 7.54
N LYS A 83 -0.90 15.43 6.57
CA LYS A 83 -2.24 16.03 6.64
C LYS A 83 -3.19 15.59 5.53
N GLU A 84 -2.75 14.69 4.66
CA GLU A 84 -3.57 14.16 3.58
C GLU A 84 -3.25 12.68 3.33
N ILE A 85 -4.31 11.88 3.17
CA ILE A 85 -4.26 10.46 2.81
C ILE A 85 -4.85 10.29 1.40
N VAL A 86 -4.03 9.76 0.50
CA VAL A 86 -4.44 9.37 -0.85
C VAL A 86 -4.52 7.84 -0.91
N LEU A 87 -5.74 7.29 -0.89
CA LEU A 87 -5.95 5.84 -0.96
C LEU A 87 -6.20 5.39 -2.40
N ILE A 88 -5.33 4.55 -2.94
CA ILE A 88 -5.33 4.15 -4.36
C ILE A 88 -5.36 2.63 -4.46
N LYS A 89 -6.50 2.07 -4.87
CA LYS A 89 -6.60 0.66 -5.31
C LYS A 89 -6.39 0.57 -6.83
N HIS A 90 -6.43 -0.62 -7.42
CA HIS A 90 -6.17 -0.76 -8.85
C HIS A 90 -7.01 -1.83 -9.55
N THR A 91 -7.14 -1.71 -10.88
CA THR A 91 -7.78 -2.70 -11.74
C THR A 91 -6.96 -3.99 -11.82
N GLY A 92 -7.63 -5.13 -12.01
CA GLY A 92 -6.97 -6.44 -12.09
C GLY A 92 -6.22 -6.84 -10.80
N CYS A 93 -6.69 -6.38 -9.64
CA CYS A 93 -6.11 -6.71 -8.33
C CYS A 93 -6.35 -8.18 -7.96
N GLY A 94 -5.32 -8.85 -7.44
CA GLY A 94 -5.45 -10.22 -6.94
C GLY A 94 -6.45 -10.36 -5.78
N MET A 95 -6.67 -9.29 -5.01
CA MET A 95 -7.64 -9.32 -3.88
C MET A 95 -9.10 -9.43 -4.33
N LEU A 96 -9.38 -9.31 -5.64
CA LEU A 96 -10.69 -9.55 -6.26
C LEU A 96 -10.91 -11.03 -6.61
N THR A 97 -9.87 -11.86 -6.59
CA THR A 97 -9.90 -13.20 -7.20
C THR A 97 -10.06 -14.33 -6.20
N PHE A 98 -10.25 -14.03 -4.92
CA PHE A 98 -10.35 -15.03 -3.86
C PHE A 98 -11.18 -14.53 -2.66
N THR A 99 -11.60 -15.47 -1.82
CA THR A 99 -12.24 -15.22 -0.53
C THR A 99 -11.33 -15.69 0.61
N ASN A 100 -11.60 -15.23 1.85
CA ASN A 100 -10.89 -15.72 3.03
C ASN A 100 -10.91 -17.25 3.11
N ASP A 101 -12.07 -17.88 2.91
CA ASP A 101 -12.21 -19.34 2.93
C ASP A 101 -11.28 -20.02 1.92
N SER A 102 -11.22 -19.50 0.69
CA SER A 102 -10.34 -20.06 -0.34
C SER A 102 -8.85 -19.87 -0.03
N ALA A 103 -8.47 -18.74 0.61
CA ALA A 103 -7.09 -18.49 1.02
C ALA A 103 -6.67 -19.43 2.16
N HIS A 104 -7.50 -19.57 3.18
CA HIS A 104 -7.29 -20.52 4.29
C HIS A 104 -7.20 -21.95 3.80
N ALA A 105 -8.13 -22.37 2.93
CA ALA A 105 -8.13 -23.71 2.35
C ALA A 105 -6.84 -23.99 1.55
N LEU A 106 -6.38 -23.02 0.75
CA LEU A 106 -5.17 -23.18 -0.05
C LEU A 106 -3.90 -23.32 0.82
N VAL A 107 -3.81 -22.59 1.93
CA VAL A 107 -2.68 -22.73 2.88
C VAL A 107 -2.72 -24.10 3.55
N ALA A 108 -3.89 -24.54 3.99
CA ALA A 108 -4.07 -25.87 4.58
C ALA A 108 -3.70 -27.00 3.59
N GLU A 109 -4.13 -26.88 2.33
CA GLU A 109 -3.82 -27.84 1.27
C GLU A 109 -2.31 -27.92 1.00
N ARG A 110 -1.63 -26.78 0.91
CA ARG A 110 -0.22 -26.72 0.50
C ARG A 110 0.77 -26.99 1.63
N LEU A 111 0.44 -26.57 2.85
CA LEU A 111 1.38 -26.53 3.98
C LEU A 111 0.92 -27.34 5.19
N GLY A 112 -0.30 -27.89 5.16
CA GLY A 112 -0.82 -28.78 6.19
C GLY A 112 -1.45 -28.07 7.40
N PRO A 113 -1.92 -28.85 8.39
CA PRO A 113 -2.76 -28.35 9.49
C PRO A 113 -2.05 -27.41 10.46
N THR A 114 -0.74 -27.54 10.65
CA THR A 114 0.04 -26.63 11.52
C THR A 114 0.00 -25.20 10.97
N ALA A 115 0.28 -25.03 9.68
CA ALA A 115 0.23 -23.71 9.03
C ALA A 115 -1.20 -23.15 8.99
N ALA A 116 -2.21 -24.00 8.77
CA ALA A 116 -3.60 -23.60 8.83
C ALA A 116 -4.01 -23.06 10.21
N ALA A 117 -3.51 -23.68 11.28
CA ALA A 117 -3.78 -23.23 12.65
C ALA A 117 -3.13 -21.87 12.95
N GLU A 118 -1.92 -21.60 12.41
CA GLU A 118 -1.23 -20.32 12.60
C GLU A 118 -2.02 -19.13 12.03
N ILE A 119 -2.73 -19.34 10.92
CA ILE A 119 -3.49 -18.27 10.26
C ILE A 119 -4.99 -18.30 10.57
N ALA A 120 -5.48 -19.18 11.43
CA ALA A 120 -6.91 -19.48 11.55
C ALA A 120 -7.83 -18.26 11.80
N THR A 121 -7.31 -17.19 12.41
CA THR A 121 -8.04 -15.94 12.69
C THR A 121 -7.66 -14.78 11.77
N MET A 122 -6.78 -15.01 10.81
CA MET A 122 -6.30 -14.01 9.87
C MET A 122 -7.40 -13.65 8.88
N ASP A 123 -7.71 -12.36 8.81
CA ASP A 123 -8.47 -11.78 7.71
C ASP A 123 -7.50 -11.33 6.62
N PHE A 124 -7.57 -11.96 5.45
CA PHE A 124 -6.77 -11.58 4.29
C PHE A 124 -7.30 -10.33 3.60
N LEU A 125 -8.44 -9.78 4.04
CA LEU A 125 -9.03 -8.54 3.53
C LEU A 125 -9.33 -8.56 2.01
N PRO A 126 -9.87 -9.66 1.43
CA PRO A 126 -10.30 -9.65 0.04
C PRO A 126 -11.51 -8.73 -0.13
N PHE A 127 -11.79 -8.33 -1.37
CA PHE A 127 -12.96 -7.52 -1.69
C PHE A 127 -13.55 -7.96 -3.04
N ALA A 128 -14.86 -7.85 -3.19
CA ALA A 128 -15.56 -8.31 -4.40
C ALA A 128 -15.78 -7.20 -5.43
N ASP A 129 -15.80 -5.93 -5.01
CA ASP A 129 -15.99 -4.78 -5.86
C ASP A 129 -14.91 -3.74 -5.58
N LEU A 130 -14.25 -3.28 -6.65
CA LEU A 130 -13.08 -2.41 -6.54
C LEU A 130 -13.43 -1.02 -6.03
N ASP A 131 -14.50 -0.41 -6.55
CA ASP A 131 -14.88 0.96 -6.19
C ASP A 131 -15.48 0.99 -4.78
N GLN A 132 -16.27 -0.03 -4.44
CA GLN A 132 -16.79 -0.20 -3.09
C GLN A 132 -15.67 -0.43 -2.10
N ALA A 133 -14.64 -1.22 -2.44
CA ALA A 133 -13.48 -1.40 -1.56
C ALA A 133 -12.74 -0.08 -1.29
N VAL A 134 -12.64 0.82 -2.28
CA VAL A 134 -12.10 2.17 -2.07
C VAL A 134 -12.99 2.96 -1.11
N ARG A 135 -14.32 2.96 -1.34
CA ARG A 135 -15.29 3.65 -0.47
C ARG A 135 -15.27 3.13 0.96
N ASP A 136 -15.16 1.83 1.14
CA ASP A 136 -15.16 1.16 2.43
C ASP A 136 -13.92 1.51 3.24
N ASP A 137 -12.74 1.53 2.61
CA ASP A 137 -11.51 1.92 3.29
C ASP A 137 -11.46 3.42 3.60
N VAL A 138 -11.90 4.29 2.67
CA VAL A 138 -12.02 5.73 2.96
C VAL A 138 -13.00 5.97 4.12
N THR A 139 -14.13 5.27 4.13
CA THR A 139 -15.13 5.36 5.21
C THR A 139 -14.56 4.83 6.53
N PHE A 140 -13.82 3.72 6.50
CA PHE A 140 -13.16 3.16 7.66
C PHE A 140 -12.17 4.15 8.28
N LEU A 141 -11.33 4.79 7.47
CA LEU A 141 -10.35 5.77 7.93
C LEU A 141 -11.02 7.02 8.50
N LYS A 142 -12.03 7.57 7.81
CA LYS A 142 -12.81 8.73 8.31
C LYS A 142 -13.52 8.48 9.64
N LYS A 143 -13.79 7.21 10.00
CA LYS A 143 -14.42 6.84 11.28
C LYS A 143 -13.43 6.71 12.44
N GLN A 144 -12.11 6.74 12.18
CA GLN A 144 -11.12 6.62 13.24
C GLN A 144 -11.00 7.94 13.99
N SER A 145 -11.34 7.95 15.29
CA SER A 145 -11.10 9.12 16.15
C SER A 145 -9.61 9.43 16.35
N ALA A 146 -8.73 8.48 16.01
CA ALA A 146 -7.28 8.67 16.02
C ALA A 146 -6.75 9.42 14.79
N ILE A 147 -7.56 9.59 13.74
CA ILE A 147 -7.24 10.41 12.56
C ILE A 147 -7.94 11.76 12.74
N PRO A 148 -7.21 12.89 12.82
CA PRO A 148 -7.80 14.21 13.00
C PRO A 148 -8.79 14.59 11.89
N GLU A 149 -9.84 15.34 12.23
CA GLU A 149 -10.89 15.75 11.28
C GLU A 149 -10.37 16.68 10.16
N ASP A 150 -9.24 17.38 10.38
CA ASP A 150 -8.59 18.23 9.39
C ASP A 150 -7.77 17.44 8.35
N VAL A 151 -7.61 16.12 8.51
CA VAL A 151 -6.93 15.28 7.52
C VAL A 151 -7.85 15.03 6.33
N VAL A 152 -7.37 15.43 5.14
CA VAL A 152 -8.07 15.17 3.88
C VAL A 152 -7.87 13.72 3.48
N ILE A 153 -8.96 13.01 3.16
CA ILE A 153 -8.92 11.61 2.70
C ILE A 153 -9.64 11.47 1.37
N SER A 154 -8.92 11.05 0.34
CA SER A 154 -9.43 10.83 -1.02
C SER A 154 -9.26 9.38 -1.48
N GLY A 155 -10.16 8.91 -2.34
CA GLY A 155 -10.19 7.53 -2.82
C GLY A 155 -10.12 7.40 -4.34
N TRP A 156 -9.20 6.58 -4.84
CA TRP A 156 -8.86 6.48 -6.26
C TRP A 156 -8.70 5.04 -6.73
N VAL A 157 -8.84 4.88 -8.05
CA VAL A 157 -8.50 3.65 -8.78
C VAL A 157 -7.43 3.95 -9.82
N TYR A 158 -6.31 3.23 -9.74
CA TYR A 158 -5.29 3.17 -10.78
C TYR A 158 -5.62 2.06 -11.78
N ASP A 159 -5.62 2.40 -13.06
CA ASP A 159 -5.80 1.43 -14.13
C ASP A 159 -4.46 0.88 -14.60
N VAL A 160 -4.22 -0.41 -14.36
CA VAL A 160 -2.95 -1.07 -14.69
C VAL A 160 -2.70 -1.19 -16.20
N GLU A 161 -3.73 -1.09 -17.03
CA GLU A 161 -3.60 -1.19 -18.49
C GLU A 161 -3.23 0.16 -19.13
N THR A 162 -3.74 1.26 -18.58
CA THR A 162 -3.58 2.60 -19.17
C THR A 162 -2.64 3.52 -18.38
N GLY A 163 -2.31 3.16 -17.13
CA GLY A 163 -1.54 3.99 -16.22
C GLY A 163 -2.30 5.19 -15.66
N ARG A 164 -3.61 5.29 -15.91
CA ARG A 164 -4.45 6.43 -15.48
C ARG A 164 -5.00 6.23 -14.09
N VAL A 165 -5.27 7.34 -13.40
CA VAL A 165 -6.02 7.35 -12.13
C VAL A 165 -7.40 7.97 -12.35
N ARG A 166 -8.41 7.44 -11.66
CA ARG A 166 -9.75 8.03 -11.59
C ARG A 166 -10.22 8.14 -10.15
N GLY A 167 -10.92 9.23 -9.84
CA GLY A 167 -11.51 9.45 -8.53
C GLY A 167 -12.73 8.57 -8.31
N VAL A 168 -12.92 8.15 -7.05
CA VAL A 168 -14.08 7.38 -6.58
C VAL A 168 -14.83 8.17 -5.49
N VAL A 169 -14.10 8.75 -4.53
CA VAL A 169 -14.62 9.51 -3.39
C VAL A 169 -13.79 10.76 -3.13
#